data_AF-A0A535FEP2-F1
#
_entry.id   AF-A0A535FEP2-F1
#
_cell.length_a   1.000
_cell.length_b   1.000
_cell.length_c   1.000
_cell.angle_alpha   90.00
_cell.angle_beta   90.00
_cell.angle_gamma   90.00
#
_symmetry.space_group_name_H-M   'P 1'
#
loop_
_entity.id
_entity.type
_entity.pdbx_description
1 polymer ?
#
loop_
_entity_poly.entity_id
_entity_poly.type
_entity_poly.pdbx_seq_one_letter_code
_entity_poly.pdbx_strand_id
1 'polypeptide(L)' 'MAKKKEDIHDYCTAGEAAQLLSEKLGRVIRPDYIGKMAVSRKRTIRRVKLGTRWAYHREDIAASTVRELASEKS' A
#
# COMPACT_ATOMS: atom_id res chain seq x y z
N MET A 1 7.21 -27.38 -2.76
CA MET A 1 6.46 -26.13 -3.04
C MET A 1 7.46 -25.03 -3.29
N ALA A 2 7.60 -24.56 -4.54
CA ALA A 2 8.55 -23.51 -4.89
C ALA A 2 8.14 -22.23 -4.15
N LYS A 3 8.99 -21.75 -3.23
CA LYS A 3 8.86 -20.40 -2.68
C LYS A 3 8.94 -19.46 -3.89
N LYS A 4 7.81 -18.86 -4.28
CA LYS A 4 7.80 -17.73 -5.21
C LYS A 4 8.88 -16.78 -4.72
N LYS A 5 9.94 -16.56 -5.50
CA LYS A 5 10.89 -15.48 -5.23
C LYS A 5 10.05 -14.22 -5.30
N GLU A 6 9.78 -13.60 -4.15
CA GLU A 6 9.16 -12.28 -4.14
C GLU A 6 10.06 -11.38 -4.99
N ASP A 7 9.53 -10.92 -6.11
CA ASP A 7 10.29 -10.13 -7.05
C ASP A 7 10.27 -8.69 -6.54
N ILE A 8 11.40 -7.99 -6.66
CA ILE A 8 11.47 -6.57 -6.31
C ILE A 8 10.51 -5.74 -7.17
N HIS A 9 10.12 -6.26 -8.35
CA HIS A 9 9.11 -5.69 -9.23
C HIS A 9 7.69 -5.68 -8.62
N ASP A 10 7.42 -6.54 -7.63
CA ASP A 10 6.15 -6.57 -6.89
C ASP A 10 6.04 -5.43 -5.86
N TYR A 11 7.13 -4.71 -5.62
CA TYR A 11 7.20 -3.59 -4.70
C TYR A 11 7.18 -2.26 -5.45
N CYS A 12 6.58 -1.25 -4.83
CA CYS A 12 6.54 0.12 -5.33
C CYS A 12 6.89 1.12 -4.23
N THR A 13 7.26 2.33 -4.64
CA THR A 13 7.56 3.41 -3.70
C THR A 13 6.29 3.96 -3.04
N ALA A 14 6.44 4.72 -1.94
CA ALA A 14 5.30 5.40 -1.32
C ALA A 14 4.54 6.32 -2.31
N GLY A 15 5.25 6.93 -3.27
CA GLY A 15 4.64 7.77 -4.29
C GLY A 15 3.76 6.98 -5.25
N GLU A 16 4.28 5.89 -5.80
CA GLU A 16 3.53 5.01 -6.69
C GLU A 16 2.35 4.32 -5.97
N ALA A 17 2.55 3.87 -4.73
CA ALA A 17 1.49 3.31 -3.90
C ALA A 17 0.36 4.32 -3.65
N ALA A 18 0.72 5.58 -3.39
CA ALA A 18 -0.25 6.66 -3.23
C ALA A 18 -0.99 6.95 -4.52
N GLN A 19 -0.31 6.95 -5.66
CA GLN A 19 -0.93 7.13 -6.96
C GLN A 19 -1.92 6.00 -7.28
N LEU A 20 -1.51 4.73 -7.10
CA LEU A 20 -2.37 3.56 -7.30
C LEU A 20 -3.66 3.64 -6.46
N LEU A 21 -3.53 4.02 -5.19
CA LEU A 21 -4.70 4.23 -4.33
C LEU A 21 -5.51 5.46 -4.73
N SER A 22 -4.86 6.50 -5.24
CA SER A 22 -5.54 7.72 -5.68
C SER A 22 -6.42 7.45 -6.89
N GLU A 23 -5.89 6.74 -7.88
CA GLU A 23 -6.59 6.31 -9.09
C GLU A 23 -7.75 5.38 -8.75
N LYS A 24 -7.52 4.40 -7.84
CA LYS A 24 -8.55 3.46 -7.41
C LYS A 24 -9.70 4.11 -6.64
N LEU A 25 -9.40 5.10 -5.80
CA LEU A 25 -10.39 5.77 -4.93
C LEU A 25 -10.96 7.05 -5.54
N GLY A 26 -10.45 7.51 -6.68
CA GLY A 26 -10.85 8.77 -7.31
C GLY A 26 -10.52 10.02 -6.47
N ARG A 27 -9.52 9.96 -5.59
CA ARG A 27 -9.12 11.08 -4.72
C ARG A 27 -7.62 11.11 -4.50
N VAL A 28 -7.05 12.30 -4.28
CA VAL A 28 -5.61 12.44 -4.05
C VAL A 28 -5.23 11.84 -2.68
N ILE A 29 -4.40 10.82 -2.69
CA ILE A 29 -3.76 10.22 -1.52
C ILE A 29 -2.32 10.73 -1.46
N ARG A 30 -1.91 11.16 -0.27
CA ARG A 30 -0.53 11.61 -0.05
C ARG A 30 0.41 10.41 0.18
N PRO A 31 1.65 10.45 -0.33
CA PRO A 31 2.66 9.41 -0.05
C PRO A 31 2.88 9.14 1.44
N ASP A 32 2.83 10.18 2.28
CA ASP A 32 2.95 10.08 3.74
C ASP A 32 1.89 9.16 4.37
N TYR A 33 0.71 9.10 3.75
CA TYR A 33 -0.38 8.25 4.20
C TYR A 33 -0.05 6.76 4.03
N ILE A 34 0.73 6.40 2.99
CA ILE A 34 1.17 5.02 2.76
C ILE A 34 2.09 4.55 3.88
N GLY A 35 3.02 5.41 4.33
CA GLY A 35 3.89 5.13 5.46
C GLY A 35 3.09 4.87 6.74
N LYS A 36 2.10 5.71 7.03
CA LYS A 36 1.21 5.54 8.20
C LYS A 36 0.35 4.28 8.09
N MET A 37 -0.16 4.00 6.89
CA MET A 37 -0.99 2.83 6.62
C MET A 37 -0.22 1.53 6.82
N ALA A 38 1.03 1.47 6.36
CA ALA A 38 1.87 0.27 6.50
C ALA A 38 2.35 0.02 7.94
N VAL A 39 2.31 1.03 8.82
CA VAL A 39 2.61 0.88 10.25
C VAL A 39 1.35 0.56 11.06
N SER A 40 0.17 0.81 10.50
CA SER A 40 -1.10 0.57 11.19
C SER A 40 -1.33 -0.92 11.42
N ARG A 41 -1.62 -1.30 12.66
CA ARG A 41 -1.97 -2.69 13.02
C ARG A 41 -3.28 -3.18 12.39
N LYS A 42 -4.06 -2.27 11.79
CA LYS A 42 -5.31 -2.61 11.09
C LYS A 42 -5.07 -3.31 9.74
N ARG A 43 -3.89 -3.17 9.14
CA ARG A 43 -3.60 -3.71 7.80
C ARG A 43 -2.20 -4.27 7.71
N THR A 44 -2.09 -5.52 7.27
CA THR A 44 -0.81 -6.14 7.00
C THR A 44 -0.36 -5.73 5.60
N ILE A 45 0.42 -4.66 5.50
CA ILE A 45 1.08 -4.27 4.25
C ILE A 45 2.54 -4.70 4.35
N ARG A 46 2.95 -5.62 3.48
CA ARG A 46 4.36 -5.98 3.35
C ARG A 46 5.14 -4.78 2.86
N ARG A 47 6.24 -4.52 3.56
CA ARG A 47 7.20 -3.49 3.21
C ARG A 47 8.61 -4.03 3.33
N VAL A 48 9.46 -3.62 2.42
CA VAL A 48 10.88 -3.96 2.42
C VAL A 48 11.70 -2.67 2.38
N LYS A 49 12.89 -2.72 2.97
CA LYS A 49 13.82 -1.59 2.95
C LYS A 49 14.75 -1.74 1.75
N LEU A 50 14.63 -0.84 0.78
CA LEU A 50 15.48 -0.76 -0.40
C LEU A 50 16.48 0.39 -0.20
N GLY A 51 17.65 0.06 0.33
CA GLY A 51 18.67 1.05 0.70
C GLY A 51 18.18 2.00 1.78
N THR A 52 18.02 3.29 1.43
CA THR A 52 17.54 4.34 2.34
C THR A 52 16.03 4.53 2.31
N ARG A 53 15.32 3.88 1.38
CA ARG A 53 13.88 4.06 1.17
C ARG A 53 13.10 2.81 1.51
N TRP A 54 11.83 2.99 1.89
CA TRP A 54 10.87 1.91 2.05
C TRP A 54 10.13 1.67 0.75
N ALA A 55 9.94 0.41 0.40
CA ALA A 55 9.07 -0.03 -0.68
C ALA A 55 7.94 -0.89 -0.13
N TYR A 56 6.79 -0.85 -0.79
CA TYR A 56 5.53 -1.42 -0.34
C TYR A 56 4.99 -2.38 -1.38
N HIS A 57 4.43 -3.51 -0.95
CA HIS A 57 3.93 -4.51 -1.87
C HIS A 57 2.70 -3.99 -2.62
N ARG A 58 2.75 -4.01 -3.96
CA ARG A 58 1.72 -3.41 -4.83
C ARG A 58 0.35 -4.02 -4.60
N GLU A 59 0.27 -5.35 -4.51
CA GLU A 59 -1.01 -6.04 -4.29
C GLU A 59 -1.58 -5.73 -2.90
N ASP A 60 -0.73 -5.57 -1.88
CA ASP A 60 -1.21 -5.29 -0.52
C ASP A 60 -1.78 -3.86 -0.48
N ILE A 61 -1.13 -2.91 -1.16
CA ILE A 61 -1.64 -1.54 -1.35
C ILE A 61 -2.94 -1.54 -2.15
N ALA A 62 -3.01 -2.29 -3.25
CA ALA A 62 -4.23 -2.37 -4.06
C ALA A 62 -5.37 -3.06 -3.29
N ALA A 63 -5.08 -4.11 -2.52
CA ALA A 63 -6.03 -4.79 -1.64
C ALA A 63 -6.41 -3.96 -0.41
N SER A 64 -5.60 -2.97 -0.06
CA SER A 64 -5.87 -1.96 0.96
C SER A 64 -6.95 -0.98 0.50
N THR A 65 -8.13 -1.47 0.15
CA THR A 65 -9.32 -0.65 0.01
C THR A 65 -9.50 0.10 1.32
N VAL A 66 -9.70 1.42 1.26
CA VAL A 66 -10.15 2.20 2.41
C VAL A 66 -11.60 1.82 2.69
N ARG A 67 -11.82 0.59 3.15
CA ARG A 67 -13.11 0.07 3.58
C ARG A 67 -13.37 0.53 5.00
N GLU A 68 -13.36 1.84 5.21
CA GLU A 68 -13.67 2.50 6.50
C GLU A 68 -14.11 3.98 6.32
N LEU A 69 -14.52 4.41 5.11
CA LEU A 69 -15.19 5.72 4.93
C LEU A 69 -16.61 5.62 4.36
N ALA A 70 -17.10 4.40 4.11
CA ALA A 70 -18.44 4.15 3.58
C ALA A 70 -19.29 3.28 4.53
N SER A 71 -18.93 3.15 5.81
CA SER A 71 -19.68 2.36 6.80
C SER A 71 -20.12 3.18 8.02
N GLU A 72 -20.40 4.47 7.82
CA GLU A 72 -21.16 5.30 8.75
C GLU A 72 -22.10 6.18 7.91
N LYS A 73 -23.06 5.54 7.23
CA LYS A 73 -24.31 6.15 6.74
C LYS A 73 -25.20 5.06 6.12
N SER A 74 -25.75 4.20 6.95
CA SER A 74 -27.02 3.50 6.69
C SER A 74 -27.66 3.21 8.03
#